data_AF-A0A8T6L926-F1
#
_entry.id   AF-A0A8T6L926-F1
#
_cell.length_a   1.000
_cell.length_b   1.000
_cell.length_c   1.000
_cell.angle_alpha   90.00
_cell.angle_beta   90.00
_cell.angle_gamma   90.00
#
_symmetry.space_group_name_H-M   'P 1'
#
loop_
_entity.id
_entity.type
_entity.pdbx_description
1 polymer ?
#
loop_
_entity_poly.entity_id
_entity_poly.type
_entity_poly.pdbx_seq_one_letter_code
_entity_poly.pdbx_strand_id
1 'polypeptide(L)'
;MRRIPFALLLVLSILTSGAGRLVAQGVEEHPAVVMGGLPFTLTLAGAPEESSWFEVRSAGGTLLRSGAVDAGQSLAVADLFVESRADLPLEVRVGAATETVEPHYAPAWYSIVPPLVAILLALIFREVLAALFAGVWLGALAVAGFNPLLATWRTVDTFIVPALADDSGQTQIVVFSLLLGGMVGIIARNGGTLGIVEAVSPVATTPRRGKLATWLAGLAIFFDDYANALVVGTPLRASAARRR
;
A
#
# COMPACT_ATOMS: atom_id res chain seq x y z
N MET A 1 -3.51 -20.11 -53.16
CA MET A 1 -2.43 -19.56 -52.32
C MET A 1 -2.40 -18.04 -52.48
N ARG A 2 -2.94 -17.28 -51.51
CA ARG A 2 -2.94 -15.80 -51.54
C ARG A 2 -1.57 -15.30 -51.08
N ARG A 3 -0.86 -14.56 -51.94
CA ARG A 3 0.43 -13.94 -51.62
C ARG A 3 0.18 -12.83 -50.60
N ILE A 4 0.74 -12.97 -49.40
CA ILE A 4 0.75 -11.90 -48.41
C ILE A 4 1.53 -10.72 -49.02
N PRO A 5 0.98 -9.49 -49.06
CA PRO A 5 1.64 -8.38 -49.69
C PRO A 5 2.91 -8.02 -48.91
N PHE A 6 4.01 -7.78 -49.62
CA PHE A 6 5.33 -7.41 -49.07
C PHE A 6 5.25 -6.22 -48.08
N ALA A 7 4.27 -5.32 -48.28
CA ALA A 7 3.97 -4.23 -47.37
C ALA A 7 3.51 -4.70 -45.96
N LEU A 8 2.81 -5.83 -45.86
CA LEU A 8 2.38 -6.39 -44.57
C LEU A 8 3.57 -6.99 -43.81
N LEU A 9 4.54 -7.58 -44.51
CA LEU A 9 5.78 -8.05 -43.92
C LEU A 9 6.67 -6.89 -43.46
N LEU A 10 6.68 -5.77 -44.19
CA LEU A 10 7.44 -4.57 -43.84
C LEU A 10 6.85 -3.83 -42.63
N VAL A 11 5.51 -3.77 -42.53
CA VAL A 11 4.83 -3.24 -41.34
C VAL A 11 5.04 -4.15 -40.13
N LEU A 12 5.00 -5.47 -40.32
CA LEU A 12 5.27 -6.42 -39.24
C LEU A 12 6.74 -6.41 -38.78
N SER A 13 7.69 -6.13 -39.68
CA SER A 13 9.11 -5.99 -39.31
C SER A 13 9.43 -4.70 -38.57
N ILE A 14 8.64 -3.62 -38.76
CA ILE A 14 8.76 -2.38 -37.96
C ILE A 14 8.14 -2.57 -36.57
N LEU A 15 7.14 -3.46 -36.44
CA LEU A 15 6.55 -3.85 -35.16
C LEU A 15 7.43 -4.85 -34.36
N THR A 16 8.36 -5.56 -35.02
CA THR A 16 9.27 -6.52 -34.37
C THR A 16 10.73 -6.07 -34.32
N SER A 17 11.11 -4.99 -35.01
CA SER A 17 12.39 -4.32 -34.78
C SER A 17 12.33 -3.71 -33.39
N GLY A 18 12.99 -4.37 -32.45
CA GLY A 18 12.94 -4.08 -31.03
C GLY A 18 12.89 -2.58 -30.77
N ALA A 19 11.87 -2.19 -30.00
CA ALA A 19 11.96 -1.00 -29.18
C ALA A 19 13.18 -1.20 -28.26
N GLY A 20 14.37 -0.88 -28.78
CA GLY A 20 15.46 -0.45 -27.93
C GLY A 20 14.84 0.62 -27.08
N ARG A 21 14.73 0.36 -25.77
CA ARG A 21 14.27 1.33 -24.81
C ARG A 21 15.11 2.57 -25.10
N LEU A 22 14.48 3.59 -25.69
CA LEU A 22 15.03 4.93 -25.67
C LEU A 22 14.95 5.30 -24.20
N VAL A 23 15.99 4.93 -23.44
CA VAL A 23 16.15 5.35 -22.06
C VAL A 23 16.31 6.86 -22.17
N ALA A 24 15.20 7.57 -21.94
CA ALA A 24 15.20 9.02 -21.93
C ALA A 24 16.08 9.44 -20.75
N GLN A 25 17.22 10.06 -21.07
CA GLN A 25 18.12 10.64 -20.09
C GLN A 25 17.36 11.70 -19.28
N GLY A 26 17.33 11.57 -17.95
CA GLY A 26 16.52 12.44 -17.11
C GLY A 26 16.07 11.79 -15.81
N VAL A 27 14.97 12.28 -15.24
CA VAL A 27 14.35 11.72 -14.03
C VAL A 27 13.40 10.60 -14.44
N GLU A 28 13.66 9.39 -13.96
CA GLU A 28 12.84 8.22 -14.25
C GLU A 28 11.72 8.06 -13.23
N GLU A 29 12.06 8.15 -11.95
CA GLU A 29 11.09 8.08 -10.85
C GLU A 29 11.41 9.10 -9.76
N HIS A 30 10.36 9.68 -9.20
CA HIS A 30 10.44 10.58 -8.07
C HIS A 30 9.26 10.33 -7.12
N PRO A 31 9.42 10.57 -5.81
CA PRO A 31 8.32 10.43 -4.88
C PRO A 31 7.25 11.50 -5.18
N ALA A 32 5.98 11.14 -4.97
CA ALA A 32 4.89 12.10 -5.11
C ALA A 32 4.87 13.14 -3.97
N VAL A 33 5.43 12.77 -2.81
CA VAL A 33 5.52 13.62 -1.60
C VAL A 33 6.91 13.53 -1.02
N VAL A 34 7.47 14.68 -0.66
CA VAL A 34 8.69 14.77 0.16
C VAL A 34 8.34 15.31 1.54
N MET A 35 9.01 14.78 2.55
CA MET A 35 8.80 15.20 3.94
C MET A 35 9.94 16.08 4.42
N GLY A 36 9.59 17.21 5.03
CA GLY A 36 10.57 18.18 5.54
C GLY A 36 11.58 17.55 6.49
N GLY A 37 12.88 17.64 6.17
CA GLY A 37 13.98 17.12 6.99
C GLY A 37 14.12 15.58 6.99
N LEU A 38 13.38 14.85 6.16
CA LEU A 38 13.54 13.40 5.99
C LEU A 38 14.22 13.08 4.65
N PRO A 39 15.11 12.07 4.62
CA PRO A 39 15.78 11.66 3.40
C PRO A 39 14.79 11.05 2.41
N PHE A 40 14.95 11.37 1.13
CA PHE A 40 14.24 10.71 0.04
C PHE A 40 15.20 10.36 -1.11
N THR A 41 14.69 9.60 -2.07
CA THR A 41 15.45 9.09 -3.21
C THR A 41 14.83 9.56 -4.51
N LEU A 42 15.66 9.90 -5.50
CA LEU A 42 15.28 10.10 -6.89
C LEU A 42 15.95 9.03 -7.77
N THR A 43 15.24 8.51 -8.76
CA THR A 43 15.82 7.59 -9.75
C THR A 43 16.13 8.36 -11.02
N LEU A 44 17.40 8.43 -11.40
CA LEU A 44 17.87 9.11 -12.59
C LEU A 44 18.28 8.11 -13.66
N ALA A 45 17.91 8.35 -14.90
CA ALA A 45 18.34 7.57 -16.05
C ALA A 45 19.53 8.25 -16.74
N GLY A 46 20.62 7.50 -16.92
CA GLY A 46 21.81 7.95 -17.63
C GLY A 46 21.60 8.01 -19.15
N ALA A 47 22.51 8.70 -19.85
CA ALA A 47 22.48 8.71 -21.32
C ALA A 47 22.72 7.29 -21.88
N PRO A 48 22.25 6.96 -23.08
CA PRO A 48 22.34 5.59 -23.59
C PRO A 48 23.77 5.13 -23.89
N GLU A 49 24.65 6.05 -24.31
CA GLU A 49 25.96 5.71 -24.88
C GLU A 49 27.15 6.18 -24.02
N GLU A 50 26.95 7.16 -23.14
CA GLU A 50 28.04 7.73 -22.32
C GLU A 50 27.60 8.02 -20.88
N SER A 51 28.52 7.83 -19.93
CA SER A 51 28.28 8.22 -18.54
C SER A 51 28.06 9.73 -18.45
N SER A 52 27.00 10.13 -17.75
CA SER A 52 26.59 11.53 -17.64
C SER A 52 26.74 12.04 -16.21
N TRP A 53 27.34 13.22 -16.05
CA TRP A 53 27.35 13.89 -14.76
C TRP A 53 25.95 14.39 -14.41
N PHE A 54 25.54 14.27 -13.16
CA PHE A 54 24.27 14.79 -12.67
C PHE A 54 24.46 15.75 -11.50
N GLU A 55 23.54 16.71 -11.40
CA GLU A 55 23.39 17.62 -10.28
C GLU A 55 21.92 17.73 -9.90
N VAL A 56 21.62 17.59 -8.61
CA VAL A 56 20.30 17.86 -8.04
C VAL A 56 20.41 19.13 -7.20
N ARG A 57 19.64 20.15 -7.55
CA ARG A 57 19.61 21.45 -6.87
C ARG A 57 18.22 21.75 -6.34
N SER A 58 18.16 22.47 -5.23
CA SER A 58 16.93 23.08 -4.73
C SER A 58 16.52 24.30 -5.56
N ALA A 59 15.31 24.80 -5.39
CA ALA A 59 14.82 26.03 -6.04
C ALA A 59 15.68 27.27 -5.75
N GLY A 60 16.36 27.30 -4.59
CA GLY A 60 17.31 28.36 -4.24
C GLY A 60 18.69 28.23 -4.91
N GLY A 61 18.90 27.19 -5.72
CA GLY A 61 20.17 26.90 -6.40
C GLY A 61 21.19 26.12 -5.56
N THR A 62 20.88 25.81 -4.30
CA THR A 62 21.73 25.00 -3.41
C THR A 62 21.88 23.60 -3.97
N LEU A 63 23.12 23.14 -4.15
CA LEU A 63 23.43 21.79 -4.59
C LEU A 63 23.14 20.78 -3.46
N LEU A 64 22.21 19.86 -3.71
CA LEU A 64 21.83 18.81 -2.77
C LEU A 64 22.72 17.57 -2.94
N ARG A 65 22.91 17.12 -4.19
CA ARG A 65 23.77 15.98 -4.52
C ARG A 65 24.26 16.06 -5.97
N SER A 66 25.42 15.47 -6.22
CA SER A 66 25.99 15.33 -7.57
C SER A 66 26.76 14.03 -7.69
N GLY A 67 26.94 13.54 -8.92
CA GLY A 67 27.70 12.33 -9.21
C GLY A 67 27.66 12.00 -10.69
N ALA A 68 27.98 10.76 -11.04
CA ALA A 68 27.85 10.26 -12.40
C ALA A 68 26.80 9.14 -12.46
N VAL A 69 26.03 9.11 -13.53
CA VAL A 69 25.18 7.98 -13.90
C VAL A 69 25.83 7.28 -15.08
N ASP A 70 26.03 5.97 -14.97
CA ASP A 70 26.64 5.18 -16.05
C ASP A 70 25.73 5.05 -17.27
N ALA A 71 26.36 4.85 -18.43
CA ALA A 71 25.66 4.75 -19.70
C ALA A 71 24.59 3.63 -19.68
N GLY A 72 23.36 3.99 -20.03
CA GLY A 72 22.22 3.07 -20.10
C GLY A 72 21.76 2.50 -18.75
N GLN A 73 22.26 3.03 -17.63
CA GLN A 73 21.86 2.60 -16.28
C GLN A 73 20.98 3.64 -15.58
N SER A 74 20.20 3.16 -14.62
CA SER A 74 19.44 3.99 -13.69
C SER A 74 20.15 4.05 -12.34
N LEU A 75 20.30 5.24 -11.78
CA LEU A 75 20.91 5.49 -10.48
C LEU A 75 19.88 6.00 -9.48
N ALA A 76 19.78 5.30 -8.35
CA ALA A 76 19.04 5.77 -7.18
C ALA A 76 19.88 6.78 -6.38
N VAL A 77 19.56 8.06 -6.51
CA VAL A 77 20.17 9.16 -5.77
C VAL A 77 19.47 9.28 -4.41
N ALA A 78 19.99 8.59 -3.41
CA ALA A 78 19.48 8.62 -2.04
C ALA A 78 20.00 9.83 -1.24
N ASP A 79 19.54 9.97 0.01
CA ASP A 79 19.92 11.01 0.99
C ASP A 79 19.71 12.45 0.49
N LEU A 80 18.65 12.68 -0.27
CA LEU A 80 18.22 14.02 -0.62
C LEU A 80 17.36 14.59 0.50
N PHE A 81 17.58 15.86 0.87
CA PHE A 81 16.86 16.53 1.93
C PHE A 81 16.25 17.83 1.42
N VAL A 82 15.05 18.11 1.89
CA VAL A 82 14.30 19.35 1.65
C VAL A 82 13.81 19.79 3.02
N GLU A 83 14.17 21.00 3.46
CA GLU A 83 13.78 21.51 4.78
C GLU A 83 12.36 22.07 4.73
N SER A 84 12.08 22.84 3.68
CA SER A 84 10.84 23.59 3.53
C SER A 84 10.29 23.51 2.11
N ARG A 85 9.01 23.88 1.95
CA ARG A 85 8.39 24.01 0.64
C ARG A 85 9.13 25.00 -0.28
N ALA A 86 9.88 25.96 0.28
CA ALA A 86 10.62 26.95 -0.51
C ALA A 86 11.84 26.35 -1.22
N ASP A 87 12.29 25.15 -0.84
CA ASP A 87 13.40 24.46 -1.51
C ASP A 87 12.93 23.71 -2.78
N LEU A 88 11.62 23.71 -3.06
CA LEU A 88 10.99 23.12 -4.24
C LEU A 88 10.57 24.20 -5.26
N PRO A 89 10.55 23.91 -6.58
CA PRO A 89 10.87 22.62 -7.21
C PRO A 89 12.36 22.28 -7.19
N LEU A 90 12.68 21.00 -7.38
CA LEU A 90 14.05 20.53 -7.56
C LEU A 90 14.45 20.66 -9.03
N GLU A 91 15.62 21.22 -9.27
CA GLU A 91 16.23 21.25 -10.59
C GLU A 91 17.21 20.08 -10.70
N VAL A 92 16.89 19.13 -11.57
CA VAL A 92 17.73 17.97 -11.85
C VAL A 92 18.38 18.15 -13.20
N ARG A 93 19.71 18.16 -13.22
CA ARG A 93 20.50 18.25 -14.44
C ARG A 93 21.21 16.93 -14.63
N VAL A 94 21.05 16.30 -15.79
CA VAL A 94 21.77 15.07 -16.18
C VAL A 94 22.41 15.33 -17.53
N GLY A 95 23.73 15.50 -17.57
CA GLY A 95 24.46 15.92 -18.78
C GLY A 95 23.94 17.26 -19.30
N ALA A 96 23.41 17.26 -20.53
CA ALA A 96 22.80 18.43 -21.16
C ALA A 96 21.29 18.59 -20.86
N ALA A 97 20.64 17.55 -20.34
CA ALA A 97 19.22 17.58 -20.00
C ALA A 97 19.00 18.27 -18.65
N THR A 98 17.98 19.11 -18.57
CA THR A 98 17.53 19.75 -17.31
C THR A 98 16.04 19.50 -17.16
N GLU A 99 15.65 18.95 -16.03
CA GLU A 99 14.27 18.60 -15.70
C GLU A 99 13.91 19.15 -14.32
N THR A 100 12.71 19.72 -14.21
CA THR A 100 12.20 20.26 -12.94
C THR A 100 11.23 19.29 -12.31
N VAL A 101 11.51 18.88 -11.08
CA VAL A 101 10.68 17.95 -10.32
C VAL A 101 10.02 18.69 -9.17
N GLU A 102 8.69 18.67 -9.10
CA GLU A 102 7.93 19.34 -8.05
C GLU A 102 7.06 18.33 -7.26
N PRO A 103 7.64 17.59 -6.31
CA PRO A 103 6.86 16.76 -5.40
C PRO A 103 6.03 17.65 -4.46
N HIS A 104 4.93 17.11 -3.93
CA HIS A 104 4.22 17.82 -2.87
C HIS A 104 5.05 17.81 -1.58
N TYR A 105 5.08 18.95 -0.87
CA TYR A 105 5.75 19.06 0.42
C TYR A 105 4.78 18.72 1.56
N ALA A 106 5.20 17.85 2.47
CA ALA A 106 4.52 17.63 3.75
C ALA A 106 5.49 17.81 4.93
N PRO A 107 5.08 18.39 6.06
CA PRO A 107 5.91 18.40 7.26
C PRO A 107 6.16 16.99 7.81
N ALA A 108 7.35 16.70 8.38
CA ALA A 108 7.67 15.36 8.91
C ALA A 108 6.67 14.82 9.94
N TRP A 109 6.14 15.69 10.81
CA TRP A 109 5.16 15.28 11.83
C TRP A 109 3.85 14.76 11.21
N TYR A 110 3.55 15.12 9.96
CA TYR A 110 2.36 14.65 9.26
C TYR A 110 2.40 13.14 9.00
N SER A 111 3.57 12.51 8.95
CA SER A 111 3.71 11.05 8.80
C SER A 111 2.97 10.25 9.88
N ILE A 112 2.83 10.83 11.08
CA ILE A 112 2.17 10.20 12.23
C ILE A 112 0.66 10.45 12.22
N VAL A 113 0.18 11.46 11.49
CA VAL A 113 -1.22 11.88 11.50
C VAL A 113 -2.16 10.78 10.98
N PRO A 114 -1.95 10.15 9.81
CA PRO A 114 -2.82 9.09 9.31
C PRO A 114 -3.06 7.93 10.30
N PRO A 115 -2.02 7.28 10.87
CA PRO A 115 -2.25 6.17 11.81
C PRO A 115 -2.85 6.63 13.13
N LEU A 116 -2.44 7.79 13.65
CA LEU A 116 -2.96 8.30 14.92
C LEU A 116 -4.45 8.63 14.83
N VAL A 117 -4.86 9.29 13.74
CA VAL A 117 -6.28 9.61 13.51
C VAL A 117 -7.07 8.31 13.32
N ALA A 118 -6.57 7.35 12.55
CA ALA A 118 -7.24 6.06 12.39
C ALA A 118 -7.47 5.36 13.75
N ILE A 119 -6.47 5.31 14.63
CA ILE A 119 -6.63 4.71 15.97
C ILE A 119 -7.67 5.48 16.78
N LEU A 120 -7.58 6.81 16.81
CA LEU A 120 -8.49 7.64 17.59
C LEU A 120 -9.95 7.49 17.13
N LEU A 121 -10.19 7.53 15.82
CA LEU A 121 -11.52 7.36 15.26
C LEU A 121 -12.07 5.96 15.50
N ALA A 122 -11.24 4.92 15.43
CA ALA A 122 -11.65 3.55 15.74
C ALA A 122 -12.09 3.41 17.20
N LEU A 123 -11.44 4.11 18.14
CA LEU A 123 -11.79 4.08 19.56
C LEU A 123 -13.08 4.88 19.87
N ILE A 124 -13.25 6.04 19.23
CA ILE A 124 -14.41 6.92 19.46
C ILE A 124 -15.67 6.33 18.81
N PHE A 125 -15.60 6.03 17.51
CA PHE A 125 -16.76 5.58 16.75
C PHE A 125 -17.01 4.08 16.86
N ARG A 126 -16.02 3.30 17.34
CA ARG A 126 -16.07 1.82 17.36
C ARG A 126 -16.31 1.23 15.97
N GLU A 127 -15.93 1.96 14.92
CA GLU A 127 -16.03 1.56 13.52
C GLU A 127 -14.65 1.55 12.87
N VAL A 128 -14.06 0.36 12.79
CA VAL A 128 -12.69 0.18 12.30
C VAL A 128 -12.56 0.53 10.82
N LEU A 129 -13.53 0.15 9.98
CA LEU A 129 -13.46 0.38 8.54
C LEU A 129 -13.47 1.88 8.19
N ALA A 130 -14.38 2.65 8.79
CA ALA A 130 -14.45 4.09 8.59
C ALA A 130 -13.16 4.78 9.07
N ALA A 131 -12.61 4.32 10.19
CA ALA A 131 -11.38 4.87 10.76
C ALA A 131 -10.14 4.57 9.90
N LEU A 132 -10.01 3.35 9.37
CA LEU A 132 -8.95 3.00 8.43
C LEU A 132 -9.07 3.78 7.13
N PHE A 133 -10.29 3.94 6.59
CA PHE A 133 -10.53 4.76 5.40
C PHE A 133 -10.08 6.21 5.63
N ALA A 134 -10.43 6.80 6.78
CA ALA A 134 -9.98 8.16 7.12
C ALA A 134 -8.45 8.26 7.20
N GLY A 135 -7.77 7.25 7.75
CA GLY A 135 -6.31 7.18 7.75
C GLY A 135 -5.72 7.16 6.34
N VAL A 136 -6.19 6.26 5.48
CA VAL A 136 -5.72 6.19 4.07
C VAL A 136 -6.00 7.51 3.34
N TRP A 137 -7.18 8.10 3.55
CA TRP A 137 -7.55 9.37 2.96
C TRP A 137 -6.64 10.53 3.40
N LEU A 138 -6.22 10.57 4.67
CA LEU A 138 -5.25 11.55 5.16
C LEU A 138 -3.86 11.35 4.57
N GLY A 139 -3.44 10.10 4.34
CA GLY A 139 -2.21 9.80 3.58
C GLY A 139 -2.32 10.30 2.13
N ALA A 140 -3.43 10.00 1.47
CA ALA A 140 -3.72 10.47 0.12
C ALA A 140 -3.82 12.00 0.03
N LEU A 141 -4.23 12.67 1.11
CA LEU A 141 -4.27 14.13 1.20
C LEU A 141 -2.89 14.75 1.06
N ALA A 142 -1.85 14.17 1.67
CA ALA A 142 -0.47 14.62 1.44
C ALA A 142 -0.04 14.38 0.00
N VAL A 143 -0.36 13.21 -0.57
CA VAL A 143 -0.06 12.87 -1.98
C VAL A 143 -0.76 13.79 -2.97
N ALA A 144 -1.93 14.30 -2.61
CA ALA A 144 -2.71 15.25 -3.41
C ALA A 144 -2.39 16.73 -3.14
N GLY A 145 -1.29 17.04 -2.44
CA GLY A 145 -0.90 18.42 -2.16
C GLY A 145 -1.89 19.16 -1.26
N PHE A 146 -2.52 18.44 -0.33
CA PHE A 146 -3.57 18.90 0.57
C PHE A 146 -4.87 19.36 -0.13
N ASN A 147 -5.12 18.91 -1.36
CA ASN A 147 -6.40 19.10 -2.03
C ASN A 147 -7.37 17.94 -1.70
N PRO A 148 -8.49 18.18 -1.00
CA PRO A 148 -9.38 17.11 -0.53
C PRO A 148 -10.15 16.41 -1.67
N LEU A 149 -10.46 17.12 -2.75
CA LEU A 149 -11.17 16.52 -3.89
C LEU A 149 -10.24 15.56 -4.63
N LEU A 150 -9.01 16.00 -4.91
CA LEU A 150 -8.00 15.16 -5.52
C LEU A 150 -7.60 14.00 -4.59
N ALA A 151 -7.49 14.23 -3.29
CA ALA A 151 -7.20 13.18 -2.29
C ALA A 151 -8.23 12.05 -2.31
N THR A 152 -9.50 12.38 -2.50
CA THR A 152 -10.58 11.38 -2.61
C THR A 152 -10.37 10.48 -3.83
N TRP A 153 -9.99 11.06 -4.97
CA TRP A 153 -9.62 10.28 -6.15
C TRP A 153 -8.36 9.45 -5.92
N ARG A 154 -7.32 10.05 -5.33
CA ARG A 154 -6.05 9.39 -5.00
C ARG A 154 -6.22 8.20 -4.06
N THR A 155 -7.12 8.31 -3.09
CA THR A 155 -7.47 7.21 -2.19
C THR A 155 -7.90 5.97 -2.97
N VAL A 156 -8.65 6.15 -4.05
CA VAL A 156 -9.14 5.04 -4.88
C VAL A 156 -8.08 4.59 -5.88
N ASP A 157 -7.56 5.48 -6.72
CA ASP A 157 -6.72 5.11 -7.88
C ASP A 157 -5.28 4.76 -7.51
N THR A 158 -4.74 5.33 -6.43
CA THR A 158 -3.32 5.22 -6.05
C THR A 158 -3.13 4.24 -4.90
N PHE A 159 -4.14 4.11 -4.02
CA PHE A 159 -4.05 3.25 -2.84
C PHE A 159 -4.94 2.01 -2.94
N ILE A 160 -6.26 2.17 -3.00
CA ILE A 160 -7.19 1.03 -2.91
C ILE A 160 -7.09 0.09 -4.11
N VAL A 161 -7.18 0.63 -5.34
CA VAL A 161 -7.20 -0.21 -6.55
C VAL A 161 -5.88 -0.94 -6.75
N PRO A 162 -4.70 -0.28 -6.68
CA PRO A 162 -3.42 -0.99 -6.79
C PRO A 162 -3.24 -2.01 -5.69
N ALA A 163 -3.60 -1.70 -4.43
CA ALA A 163 -3.48 -2.67 -3.34
C ALA A 163 -4.33 -3.94 -3.52
N LEU A 164 -5.41 -3.88 -4.31
CA LEU A 164 -6.24 -5.04 -4.67
C LEU A 164 -5.87 -5.67 -6.02
N ALA A 165 -5.13 -4.96 -6.86
CA ALA A 165 -4.69 -5.46 -8.16
C ALA A 165 -3.29 -6.08 -8.10
N ASP A 166 -2.49 -5.73 -7.09
CA ASP A 166 -1.11 -6.15 -6.96
C ASP A 166 -0.99 -7.63 -6.53
N ASP A 167 0.09 -8.27 -6.97
CA ASP A 167 0.40 -9.68 -6.68
C ASP A 167 0.94 -9.88 -5.26
N SER A 168 1.04 -8.81 -4.47
CA SER A 168 1.64 -8.78 -3.13
C SER A 168 0.83 -9.46 -2.01
N GLY A 169 -0.25 -10.19 -2.34
CA GLY A 169 -0.93 -11.08 -1.38
C GLY A 169 -2.23 -10.55 -0.78
N GLN A 170 -2.53 -9.26 -0.91
CA GLN A 170 -3.67 -8.63 -0.22
C GLN A 170 -5.01 -9.16 -0.75
N THR A 171 -5.11 -9.37 -2.06
CA THR A 171 -6.33 -9.92 -2.67
C THR A 171 -6.57 -11.36 -2.26
N GLN A 172 -5.50 -12.15 -2.13
CA GLN A 172 -5.57 -13.50 -1.58
C GLN A 172 -6.11 -13.47 -0.15
N ILE A 173 -5.63 -12.54 0.70
CA ILE A 173 -6.13 -12.37 2.07
C ILE A 173 -7.62 -12.02 2.09
N VAL A 174 -8.06 -11.09 1.24
CA VAL A 174 -9.48 -10.68 1.15
C VAL A 174 -10.36 -11.87 0.73
N VAL A 175 -9.98 -12.56 -0.35
CA VAL A 175 -10.72 -13.72 -0.86
C VAL A 175 -10.76 -14.84 0.17
N PHE A 176 -9.62 -15.15 0.79
CA PHE A 176 -9.52 -16.16 1.83
C PHE A 176 -10.39 -15.83 3.05
N SER A 177 -10.33 -14.59 3.54
CA SER A 177 -11.15 -14.11 4.66
C SER A 177 -12.65 -14.20 4.35
N LEU A 178 -13.05 -13.86 3.11
CA LEU A 178 -14.43 -13.96 2.65
C LEU A 178 -14.91 -15.43 2.61
N LEU A 179 -14.10 -16.33 2.05
CA LEU A 179 -14.40 -17.76 1.99
C LEU A 179 -14.50 -18.36 3.40
N LEU A 180 -13.58 -17.98 4.29
CA LEU A 180 -13.60 -18.41 5.68
C LEU A 180 -14.86 -17.93 6.40
N GLY A 181 -15.22 -16.64 6.25
CA GLY A 181 -16.47 -16.10 6.78
C GLY A 181 -17.71 -16.81 6.23
N GLY A 182 -17.72 -17.14 4.94
CA GLY A 182 -18.78 -17.93 4.31
C GLY A 182 -18.90 -19.34 4.90
N MET A 183 -17.78 -20.06 5.03
CA MET A 183 -17.73 -21.38 5.66
C MET A 183 -18.24 -21.35 7.10
N VAL A 184 -17.76 -20.39 7.90
CA VAL A 184 -18.20 -20.19 9.30
C VAL A 184 -19.71 -19.92 9.35
N GLY A 185 -20.23 -19.10 8.44
CA GLY A 185 -21.67 -18.82 8.33
C GLY A 185 -22.50 -20.08 8.04
N ILE A 186 -22.03 -20.95 7.14
CA ILE A 186 -22.68 -22.22 6.80
C ILE A 186 -22.67 -23.17 8.01
N ILE A 187 -21.52 -23.32 8.68
CA ILE A 187 -21.39 -24.15 9.89
C ILE A 187 -22.34 -23.68 10.98
N ALA A 188 -22.43 -22.37 11.20
CA ALA A 188 -23.33 -21.79 12.19
C ALA A 188 -24.80 -22.06 11.86
N ARG A 189 -25.19 -21.94 10.58
CA ARG A 189 -26.58 -22.16 10.14
C ARG A 189 -27.00 -23.64 10.15
N ASN A 190 -26.07 -24.56 9.89
CA ASN A 190 -26.31 -26.01 9.93
C ASN A 190 -26.32 -26.59 11.36
N GLY A 191 -26.22 -25.75 12.40
CA GLY A 191 -26.23 -26.20 13.79
C GLY A 191 -24.87 -26.74 14.28
N GLY A 192 -23.79 -26.58 13.51
CA GLY A 192 -22.45 -27.01 13.94
C GLY A 192 -21.98 -26.26 15.19
N THR A 193 -22.33 -24.97 15.33
CA THR A 193 -22.06 -24.20 16.54
C THR A 193 -22.84 -24.71 17.76
N LEU A 194 -24.08 -25.20 17.58
CA LEU A 194 -24.85 -25.85 18.65
C LEU A 194 -24.24 -27.20 19.05
N GLY A 195 -23.81 -28.00 18.08
CA GLY A 195 -23.11 -29.27 18.33
C GLY A 195 -21.80 -29.09 19.11
N ILE A 196 -21.03 -28.04 18.83
CA ILE A 196 -19.83 -27.68 19.60
C ILE A 196 -20.21 -27.35 21.06
N VAL A 197 -21.29 -26.59 21.28
CA VAL A 197 -21.77 -26.26 22.64
C VAL A 197 -22.24 -27.51 23.39
N GLU A 198 -22.93 -28.44 22.72
CA GLU A 198 -23.33 -29.72 23.30
C GLU A 198 -22.12 -30.62 23.62
N ALA A 199 -21.10 -30.66 22.76
CA ALA A 199 -19.89 -31.44 23.01
C ALA A 199 -19.05 -30.88 24.18
N VAL A 200 -19.05 -29.56 24.39
CA VAL A 200 -18.28 -28.90 25.46
C VAL A 200 -19.04 -28.83 26.78
N SER A 201 -20.37 -28.84 26.75
CA SER A 201 -21.24 -28.74 27.95
C SER A 201 -20.96 -29.78 29.06
N PRO A 202 -20.65 -31.07 28.77
CA PRO A 202 -20.31 -32.07 29.77
C PRO A 202 -19.01 -31.78 30.52
N VAL A 203 -18.09 -31.02 29.92
CA VAL A 203 -16.78 -30.68 30.48
C VAL A 203 -16.83 -29.32 31.22
N ALA A 204 -17.71 -28.43 30.76
CA ALA A 204 -17.96 -27.09 31.32
C ALA A 204 -18.93 -27.09 32.52
N THR A 205 -18.75 -28.01 33.48
CA THR A 205 -19.69 -28.21 34.60
C THR A 205 -19.65 -27.15 35.69
N THR A 206 -18.54 -26.40 35.80
CA THR A 206 -18.38 -25.31 36.78
C THR A 206 -17.94 -24.03 36.08
N PRO A 207 -18.20 -22.83 36.66
CA PRO A 207 -17.82 -21.56 36.05
C PRO A 207 -16.33 -21.44 35.71
N ARG A 208 -15.46 -22.04 36.52
CA ARG A 208 -14.00 -22.10 36.25
C ARG A 208 -13.70 -23.00 35.05
N ARG A 209 -14.32 -24.18 34.98
CA ARG A 209 -14.15 -25.12 33.86
C ARG A 209 -14.74 -24.58 32.56
N GLY A 210 -15.87 -23.88 32.62
CA GLY A 210 -16.47 -23.22 31.45
C GLY A 210 -15.56 -22.14 30.87
N LYS A 211 -14.98 -21.26 31.71
CA LYS A 211 -14.00 -20.26 31.27
C LYS A 211 -12.75 -20.91 30.64
N LEU A 212 -12.24 -21.98 31.25
CA LEU A 212 -11.08 -22.70 30.72
C LEU A 212 -11.38 -23.40 29.39
N ALA A 213 -12.56 -24.00 29.25
CA ALA A 213 -13.00 -24.64 28.02
C ALA A 213 -13.20 -23.62 26.88
N THR A 214 -13.78 -22.45 27.18
CA THR A 214 -13.89 -21.33 26.22
C THR A 214 -12.51 -20.81 25.81
N TRP A 215 -11.58 -20.67 26.76
CA TRP A 215 -10.22 -20.25 26.48
C TRP A 215 -9.46 -21.26 25.61
N LEU A 216 -9.55 -22.56 25.93
CA LEU A 216 -8.96 -23.63 25.13
C LEU A 216 -9.60 -23.76 23.73
N ALA A 217 -10.92 -23.56 23.62
CA ALA A 217 -11.61 -23.54 22.33
C ALA A 217 -11.15 -22.34 21.49
N GLY A 218 -10.98 -21.16 22.10
CA GLY A 218 -10.37 -20.00 21.45
C GLY A 218 -8.96 -20.30 20.94
N LEU A 219 -8.14 -21.00 21.73
CA LEU A 219 -6.78 -21.41 21.35
C LEU A 219 -6.76 -22.49 20.25
N ALA A 220 -7.70 -23.44 20.27
CA ALA A 220 -7.83 -24.49 19.26
C ALA A 220 -8.36 -23.98 17.92
N ILE A 221 -9.20 -22.94 17.95
CA ILE A 221 -9.71 -22.22 16.75
C ILE A 221 -8.70 -21.18 16.25
N PHE A 222 -7.67 -20.84 17.06
CA PHE A 222 -6.58 -19.91 16.74
C PHE A 222 -5.58 -20.44 15.70
N PHE A 223 -6.03 -21.28 14.77
CA PHE A 223 -5.23 -21.62 13.60
C PHE A 223 -5.13 -20.44 12.62
N ASP A 224 -6.04 -19.48 12.73
CA ASP A 224 -6.15 -18.33 11.84
C ASP A 224 -6.73 -17.11 12.59
N ASP A 225 -6.02 -15.99 12.54
CA ASP A 225 -6.37 -14.73 13.19
C ASP A 225 -7.66 -14.11 12.60
N TYR A 226 -7.96 -14.36 11.32
CA TYR A 226 -9.23 -13.98 10.69
C TYR A 226 -10.38 -14.91 11.12
N ALA A 227 -10.13 -16.21 11.28
CA ALA A 227 -11.14 -17.17 11.77
C ALA A 227 -11.57 -16.93 13.21
N ASN A 228 -10.61 -16.66 14.08
CA ASN A 228 -10.88 -16.45 15.51
C ASN A 228 -11.82 -15.25 15.74
N ALA A 229 -11.59 -14.12 15.06
CA ALA A 229 -12.45 -12.94 15.18
C ALA A 229 -13.90 -13.21 14.72
N LEU A 230 -14.08 -14.02 13.66
CA LEU A 230 -15.40 -14.35 13.11
C LEU A 230 -16.15 -15.42 13.91
N VAL A 231 -15.46 -16.42 14.46
CA VAL A 231 -16.09 -17.56 15.14
C VAL A 231 -16.40 -17.27 16.61
N VAL A 232 -15.52 -16.55 17.31
CA VAL A 232 -15.63 -16.38 18.78
C VAL A 232 -16.55 -15.22 19.17
N GLY A 233 -16.82 -14.28 18.26
CA GLY A 233 -17.53 -13.03 18.56
C GLY A 233 -19.00 -13.14 19.01
N THR A 234 -19.75 -14.14 18.53
CA THR A 234 -21.23 -14.14 18.66
C THR A 234 -21.83 -15.33 19.44
N PRO A 235 -21.35 -16.58 19.35
CA PRO A 235 -22.00 -17.71 20.03
C PRO A 235 -21.68 -17.84 21.53
N LEU A 236 -20.45 -17.53 21.96
CA LEU A 236 -19.96 -17.84 23.32
C LEU A 236 -20.44 -16.86 24.39
N ARG A 237 -20.76 -15.62 24.02
CA ARG A 237 -21.31 -14.62 24.95
C ARG A 237 -22.73 -14.99 25.41
N ALA A 238 -23.51 -15.65 24.55
CA ALA A 238 -24.89 -16.06 24.85
C ALA A 238 -24.96 -17.21 25.88
N SER A 239 -23.98 -18.11 25.86
CA SER A 239 -23.94 -19.28 26.76
C SER A 239 -23.38 -18.94 28.14
N ALA A 240 -22.43 -18.00 28.25
CA ALA A 240 -21.92 -17.51 29.54
C ALA A 240 -22.95 -16.67 30.33
N ALA A 241 -23.84 -15.95 29.63
CA ALA A 241 -24.87 -15.13 30.26
C ALA A 241 -26.09 -15.94 30.77
N ARG A 242 -26.33 -17.14 30.23
CA ARG A 242 -27.51 -17.96 30.57
C ARG A 242 -27.40 -18.78 31.86
N ARG A 243 -26.25 -18.74 32.54
CA ARG A 243 -26.00 -19.46 33.81
C ARG A 243 -25.67 -18.52 34.98
N ARG A 244 -26.22 -17.30 34.98
CA ARG A 244 -26.31 -16.45 36.18
C ARG A 244 -27.67 -16.59 36.81
#